data_AF-A0A645F7K2-F1
#
_entry.id   AF-A0A645F7K2-F1
#
_cell.length_a   1.000
_cell.length_b   1.000
_cell.length_c   1.000
_cell.angle_alpha   90.00
_cell.angle_beta   90.00
_cell.angle_gamma   90.00
#
_symmetry.space_group_name_H-M   'P 1'
#
loop_
_entity.id
_entity.type
_entity.pdbx_description
1 polymer ?
#
loop_
_entity_poly.entity_id
_entity_poly.type
_entity_poly.pdbx_seq_one_letter_code
_entity_poly.pdbx_strand_id
1 'polypeptide(L)'
;MTQIGELPIGFESWEHVPHNPFFAPVADVSRFEEYMEQLRKSGDSCGAALRVNASNMPVGLGQPLYDRLDADIAYAMMGLNAVKAVEIGAGFDSVAQRGTTHGDSLSPEGFRSNNAGGIVGGISTGQDLEVRIGIKPTSSIITPRESIDMHGQSTEVITKGRHDPCVGIRAAPIAEALLALVVMDHALRHRAQNADVDSGLAPIPASAT
;
A
#
# COMPACT_ATOMS: atom_id res chain seq x y z
N MET A 1 -2.69 8.24 2.24
CA MET A 1 -3.75 7.61 3.08
C MET A 1 -5.07 7.61 2.33
N THR A 2 -5.81 6.50 2.36
CA THR A 2 -7.12 6.36 1.70
C THR A 2 -8.27 6.09 2.66
N GLN A 3 -8.00 5.65 3.89
CA GLN A 3 -9.03 5.47 4.92
C GLN A 3 -8.43 5.53 6.32
N ILE A 4 -9.13 6.14 7.29
CA ILE A 4 -8.80 6.11 8.72
C ILE A 4 -10.03 5.65 9.49
N GLY A 5 -9.95 4.48 10.12
CA GLY A 5 -11.09 3.86 10.80
C GLY A 5 -12.28 3.72 9.85
N GLU A 6 -13.40 4.34 10.23
CA GLU A 6 -14.66 4.35 9.45
C GLU A 6 -14.71 5.45 8.38
N LEU A 7 -13.67 6.29 8.28
CA LEU A 7 -13.66 7.48 7.44
C LEU A 7 -12.87 7.22 6.15
N PRO A 8 -13.54 7.03 5.00
CA PRO A 8 -12.86 7.02 3.71
C PRO A 8 -12.32 8.43 3.41
N ILE A 9 -11.18 8.48 2.74
CA ILE A 9 -10.52 9.70 2.29
C ILE A 9 -10.58 9.72 0.76
N GLY A 10 -11.17 10.79 0.20
CA GLY A 10 -11.15 11.03 -1.24
C GLY A 10 -9.75 11.36 -1.75
N PHE A 11 -9.66 11.64 -3.05
CA PHE A 11 -8.43 12.11 -3.68
C PHE A 11 -8.69 13.46 -4.36
N GLU A 12 -8.07 14.52 -3.87
CA GLU A 12 -8.07 15.85 -4.49
C GLU A 12 -6.75 16.11 -5.21
N SER A 13 -5.61 15.95 -4.51
CA SER A 13 -4.28 16.18 -5.10
C SER A 13 -3.16 15.58 -4.26
N TRP A 14 -2.10 15.12 -4.94
CA TRP A 14 -0.84 14.75 -4.31
C TRP A 14 -0.17 15.93 -3.58
N GLU A 15 -0.45 17.16 -4.00
CA GLU A 15 0.09 18.37 -3.38
C GLU A 15 -0.33 18.51 -1.91
N HIS A 16 -1.44 17.93 -1.48
CA HIS A 16 -1.89 18.02 -0.10
C HIS A 16 -1.15 17.06 0.84
N VAL A 17 -0.68 15.91 0.33
CA VAL A 17 -0.09 14.82 1.11
C VAL A 17 1.04 15.27 2.06
N PRO A 18 2.03 16.07 1.63
CA PRO A 18 3.12 16.49 2.52
C PRO A 18 2.74 17.58 3.52
N HIS A 19 1.55 18.21 3.37
CA HIS A 19 1.15 19.39 4.14
C HIS A 19 0.18 19.09 5.29
N ASN A 20 -0.09 17.82 5.57
CA ASN A 20 -0.95 17.41 6.67
C ASN A 20 -0.39 16.17 7.39
N PRO A 21 -0.74 15.96 8.68
CA PRO A 21 -0.15 14.88 9.47
C PRO A 21 -0.67 13.48 9.10
N PHE A 22 -1.68 13.38 8.22
CA PHE A 22 -2.34 12.11 7.87
C PHE A 22 -1.84 11.51 6.56
N PHE A 23 -0.97 12.20 5.81
CA PHE A 23 -0.64 11.86 4.44
C PHE A 23 -1.91 11.73 3.56
N ALA A 24 -2.91 12.56 3.84
CA ALA A 24 -4.18 12.56 3.14
C ALA A 24 -4.07 13.42 1.86
N PRO A 25 -4.57 12.96 0.70
CA PRO A 25 -4.52 13.72 -0.54
C PRO A 25 -5.69 14.72 -0.66
N VAL A 26 -6.06 15.37 0.44
CA VAL A 26 -7.17 16.35 0.52
C VAL A 26 -6.76 17.56 1.34
N ALA A 27 -7.31 18.73 1.03
CA ALA A 27 -6.97 19.98 1.69
C ALA A 27 -7.52 20.06 3.13
N ASP A 28 -8.79 19.67 3.33
CA ASP A 28 -9.44 19.70 4.64
C ASP A 28 -9.29 18.35 5.37
N VAL A 29 -8.57 18.37 6.49
CA VAL A 29 -8.34 17.21 7.35
C VAL A 29 -9.00 17.32 8.72
N SER A 30 -9.79 18.37 8.95
CA SER A 30 -10.42 18.68 10.26
C SER A 30 -11.23 17.48 10.80
N ARG A 31 -12.01 16.83 9.94
CA ARG A 31 -12.79 15.63 10.29
C ARG A 31 -11.92 14.49 10.81
N PHE A 32 -10.71 14.31 10.29
CA PHE A 32 -9.78 13.27 10.76
C PHE A 32 -9.14 13.65 12.09
N GLU A 33 -8.85 14.93 12.30
CA GLU A 33 -8.35 15.45 13.59
C GLU A 33 -9.38 15.25 14.70
N GLU A 34 -10.64 15.61 14.44
CA GLU A 34 -11.77 15.38 15.36
C GLU A 34 -11.93 13.91 15.70
N TYR A 35 -11.87 13.04 14.68
CA TYR A 35 -11.97 11.59 14.87
C TYR A 35 -10.81 11.03 15.72
N MET A 36 -9.57 11.48 15.47
CA MET A 36 -8.42 11.09 16.29
C MET A 36 -8.56 11.57 17.74
N GLU A 37 -9.10 12.77 17.94
CA GLU A 37 -9.32 13.30 19.28
C GLU A 37 -10.39 12.52 20.04
N GLN A 38 -11.46 12.11 19.37
CA GLN A 38 -12.48 11.22 19.94
C GLN A 38 -11.88 9.88 20.36
N LEU A 39 -11.06 9.24 19.52
CA LEU A 39 -10.37 7.98 19.86
C LEU A 39 -9.41 8.13 21.04
N ARG A 40 -8.65 9.24 21.11
CA ARG A 40 -7.78 9.51 22.27
C ARG A 40 -8.58 9.64 23.55
N LYS A 41 -9.71 10.36 23.52
CA LYS A 41 -10.59 10.55 24.68
C LYS A 41 -11.27 9.25 25.12
N SER A 42 -11.66 8.39 24.18
CA SER A 42 -12.22 7.07 24.49
C SER A 42 -11.15 6.05 24.90
N GLY A 43 -9.86 6.37 24.72
CA GLY A 43 -8.75 5.47 25.01
C GLY A 43 -8.68 4.28 24.07
N ASP A 44 -9.19 4.43 22.84
CA ASP A 44 -9.29 3.38 21.82
C ASP A 44 -8.39 3.70 20.59
N SER A 45 -8.40 2.81 19.59
CA SER A 45 -7.63 2.97 18.35
C SER A 45 -8.42 2.49 17.13
N CYS A 46 -7.96 2.87 15.94
CA CYS A 46 -8.54 2.43 14.68
C CYS A 46 -7.48 1.90 13.70
N GLY A 47 -7.95 1.22 12.67
CA GLY A 47 -7.13 0.81 11.53
C GLY A 47 -6.99 1.92 10.49
N ALA A 48 -6.33 1.59 9.39
CA ALA A 48 -6.16 2.48 8.25
C ALA A 48 -5.95 1.71 6.95
N ALA A 49 -6.19 2.38 5.83
CA ALA A 49 -5.78 1.92 4.51
C ALA A 49 -4.85 2.95 3.85
N LEU A 50 -3.77 2.46 3.27
CA LEU A 50 -2.80 3.27 2.53
C LEU A 50 -2.76 2.82 1.08
N ARG A 51 -2.58 3.78 0.17
CA ARG A 51 -2.16 3.57 -1.21
C ARG A 51 -0.75 4.15 -1.35
N VAL A 52 0.16 3.36 -1.92
CA VAL A 52 1.52 3.74 -2.26
C VAL A 52 1.69 3.51 -3.76
N ASN A 53 2.35 4.44 -4.42
CA ASN A 53 2.56 4.41 -5.86
C ASN A 53 4.05 4.59 -6.17
N ALA A 54 4.53 3.86 -7.18
CA ALA A 54 5.79 4.19 -7.86
C ALA A 54 5.49 4.50 -9.33
N SER A 55 5.74 5.75 -9.74
CA SER A 55 5.58 6.21 -11.11
C SER A 55 6.86 6.06 -11.93
N ASN A 56 6.75 6.15 -13.25
CA ASN A 56 7.88 6.02 -14.20
C ASN A 56 8.61 4.69 -14.06
N MET A 57 7.85 3.61 -13.88
CA MET A 57 8.40 2.27 -13.71
C MET A 57 9.12 1.82 -15.00
N PRO A 58 10.31 1.21 -14.89
CA PRO A 58 10.89 0.47 -16.00
C PRO A 58 10.00 -0.72 -16.36
N VAL A 59 9.98 -1.11 -17.64
CA VAL A 59 9.30 -2.34 -18.09
C VAL A 59 10.19 -3.55 -17.78
N GLY A 60 9.60 -4.65 -17.35
CA GLY A 60 10.27 -5.96 -17.24
C GLY A 60 10.99 -6.24 -15.91
N LEU A 61 10.75 -5.44 -14.86
CA LEU A 61 11.22 -5.74 -13.50
C LEU A 61 10.40 -6.89 -12.90
N GLY A 62 11.07 -7.92 -12.38
CA GLY A 62 10.45 -9.13 -11.82
C GLY A 62 11.22 -10.40 -12.19
N GLN A 63 11.19 -11.42 -11.33
CA GLN A 63 11.81 -12.73 -11.57
C GLN A 63 10.81 -13.89 -11.39
N PRO A 64 9.92 -14.11 -12.36
CA PRO A 64 9.06 -15.30 -12.35
C PRO A 64 9.88 -16.61 -12.33
N LEU A 65 9.42 -17.68 -11.66
CA LEU A 65 8.08 -17.85 -11.10
C LEU A 65 7.94 -17.47 -9.61
N TYR A 66 9.02 -17.56 -8.84
CA TYR A 66 8.96 -17.48 -7.37
C TYR A 66 9.23 -16.08 -6.81
N ASP A 67 10.05 -15.29 -7.49
CA ASP A 67 10.43 -13.93 -7.10
C ASP A 67 9.74 -12.93 -8.05
N ARG A 68 8.43 -13.10 -8.24
CA ARG A 68 7.64 -12.13 -9.01
C ARG A 68 7.63 -10.79 -8.26
N LEU A 69 7.59 -9.68 -9.00
CA LEU A 69 7.63 -8.35 -8.40
C LEU A 69 6.47 -8.13 -7.40
N ASP A 70 5.26 -8.56 -7.75
CA ASP A 70 4.07 -8.49 -6.89
C ASP A 70 4.21 -9.35 -5.63
N ALA A 71 4.82 -10.53 -5.75
CA ALA A 71 5.05 -11.45 -4.64
C ALA A 71 6.03 -10.85 -3.61
N ASP A 72 7.13 -10.27 -4.07
CA ASP A 72 8.12 -9.64 -3.19
C ASP A 72 7.59 -8.36 -2.54
N ILE A 73 6.79 -7.57 -3.28
CA ILE A 73 6.07 -6.41 -2.71
C ILE A 73 5.12 -6.90 -1.62
N ALA A 74 4.31 -7.92 -1.90
CA ALA A 74 3.36 -8.47 -0.92
C ALA A 74 4.08 -9.00 0.32
N TYR A 75 5.21 -9.70 0.14
CA TYR A 75 6.05 -10.18 1.24
C TYR A 75 6.56 -9.02 2.11
N ALA A 76 7.19 -8.02 1.49
CA ALA A 76 7.76 -6.87 2.21
C ALA A 76 6.68 -6.08 2.96
N MET A 77 5.56 -5.81 2.28
CA MET A 77 4.44 -5.04 2.84
C MET A 77 3.74 -5.79 3.97
N MET A 78 3.48 -7.10 3.81
CA MET A 78 2.87 -7.92 4.86
C MET A 78 3.80 -8.11 6.06
N GLY A 79 5.12 -8.03 5.85
CA GLY A 79 6.12 -8.04 6.92
C GLY A 79 6.10 -6.78 7.80
N LEU A 80 5.48 -5.68 7.35
CA LEU A 80 5.32 -4.49 8.17
C LEU A 80 4.30 -4.76 9.28
N ASN A 81 4.70 -4.46 10.53
CA ASN A 81 3.84 -4.68 11.69
C ASN A 81 2.46 -4.01 11.51
N ALA A 82 1.43 -4.73 11.96
CA ALA A 82 0.01 -4.36 11.85
C ALA A 82 -0.60 -4.42 10.43
N VAL A 83 0.16 -4.66 9.36
CA VAL A 83 -0.42 -4.94 8.04
C VAL A 83 -1.12 -6.30 8.06
N LYS A 84 -2.35 -6.33 7.53
CA LYS A 84 -3.21 -7.53 7.45
C LYS A 84 -3.73 -7.81 6.04
N ALA A 85 -3.57 -6.88 5.11
CA ALA A 85 -3.94 -7.04 3.70
C ALA A 85 -2.95 -6.27 2.82
N VAL A 86 -2.64 -6.85 1.66
CA VAL A 86 -1.86 -6.21 0.60
C VAL A 86 -2.56 -6.47 -0.72
N GLU A 87 -2.69 -5.43 -1.54
CA GLU A 87 -3.38 -5.46 -2.82
C GLU A 87 -2.53 -4.77 -3.88
N ILE A 88 -2.58 -5.28 -5.11
CA ILE A 88 -1.93 -4.68 -6.28
C ILE A 88 -3.02 -4.26 -7.27
N GLY A 89 -2.92 -3.05 -7.80
CA GLY A 89 -3.86 -2.51 -8.80
C GLY A 89 -5.30 -2.47 -8.29
N ALA A 90 -6.22 -3.08 -9.04
CA ALA A 90 -7.62 -3.22 -8.67
C ALA A 90 -7.82 -4.06 -7.38
N GLY A 91 -6.80 -4.81 -6.94
CA GLY A 91 -6.83 -5.47 -5.65
C GLY A 91 -7.99 -6.46 -5.52
N PHE A 92 -8.67 -6.42 -4.37
CA PHE A 92 -9.81 -7.31 -4.13
C PHE A 92 -11.03 -6.99 -5.02
N ASP A 93 -11.16 -5.77 -5.54
CA ASP A 93 -12.25 -5.39 -6.45
C ASP A 93 -12.20 -6.20 -7.75
N SER A 94 -11.04 -6.76 -8.11
CA SER A 94 -10.86 -7.65 -9.27
C SER A 94 -11.79 -8.88 -9.25
N VAL A 95 -12.17 -9.37 -8.06
CA VAL A 95 -13.04 -10.56 -7.88
C VAL A 95 -14.41 -10.39 -8.56
N ALA A 96 -14.94 -9.16 -8.56
CA ALA A 96 -16.23 -8.86 -9.16
C ALA A 96 -16.14 -8.49 -10.66
N GLN A 97 -14.94 -8.34 -11.21
CA GLN A 97 -14.74 -7.88 -12.58
C GLN A 97 -14.81 -9.02 -13.59
N ARG A 98 -15.25 -8.71 -14.81
CA ARG A 98 -15.20 -9.63 -15.95
C ARG A 98 -13.87 -9.48 -16.68
N GLY A 99 -13.39 -10.53 -17.33
CA GLY A 99 -12.15 -10.45 -18.12
C GLY A 99 -12.19 -9.37 -19.21
N THR A 100 -13.36 -9.09 -19.78
CA THR A 100 -13.57 -8.02 -20.78
C THR A 100 -13.35 -6.61 -20.24
N THR A 101 -13.39 -6.41 -18.93
CA THR A 101 -13.17 -5.12 -18.27
C THR A 101 -11.88 -5.08 -17.46
N HIS A 102 -11.46 -6.22 -16.90
CA HIS A 102 -10.26 -6.31 -16.08
C HIS A 102 -8.97 -6.25 -16.93
N GLY A 103 -8.98 -6.83 -18.13
CA GLY A 103 -7.82 -6.83 -19.01
C GLY A 103 -7.51 -5.42 -19.51
N ASP A 104 -6.34 -4.91 -19.15
CA ASP A 104 -5.88 -3.59 -19.57
C ASP A 104 -5.55 -3.58 -21.07
N SER A 105 -6.35 -2.85 -21.84
CA SER A 105 -6.18 -2.75 -23.29
C SER A 105 -4.96 -1.90 -23.65
N LEU A 106 -4.16 -2.39 -24.59
CA LEU A 106 -2.93 -1.77 -25.07
C LEU A 106 -3.11 -1.24 -26.50
N SER A 107 -2.63 -0.02 -26.76
CA SER A 107 -2.47 0.53 -28.11
C SER A 107 -1.08 1.16 -28.27
N PRO A 108 -0.66 1.57 -29.48
CA PRO A 108 0.61 2.27 -29.68
C PRO A 108 0.75 3.55 -28.83
N GLU A 109 -0.38 4.16 -28.44
CA GLU A 109 -0.44 5.34 -27.59
C GLU A 109 -0.29 5.02 -26.10
N GLY A 110 -0.47 3.76 -25.69
CA GLY A 110 -0.34 3.32 -24.31
C GLY A 110 -1.44 2.39 -23.82
N PHE A 111 -1.41 2.11 -22.52
CA PHE A 111 -2.49 1.39 -21.85
C PHE A 111 -3.71 2.29 -21.63
N ARG A 112 -4.92 1.74 -21.79
CA ARG A 112 -6.18 2.49 -21.56
C ARG A 112 -6.67 2.47 -20.11
N SER A 113 -6.13 1.56 -19.30
CA SER A 113 -6.45 1.37 -17.89
C SER A 113 -5.27 0.71 -17.18
N ASN A 114 -5.30 0.68 -15.85
CA ASN A 114 -4.27 0.08 -15.01
C ASN A 114 -4.88 -0.79 -13.90
N ASN A 115 -5.79 -1.69 -14.25
CA ASN A 115 -6.37 -2.63 -13.30
C ASN A 115 -5.33 -3.61 -12.75
N ALA A 116 -4.29 -3.90 -13.54
CA ALA A 116 -3.15 -4.73 -13.15
C ALA A 116 -2.22 -4.04 -12.15
N GLY A 117 -2.33 -2.72 -11.96
CA GLY A 117 -1.50 -1.97 -11.01
C GLY A 117 -0.02 -1.97 -11.36
N GLY A 118 0.30 -1.91 -12.66
CA GLY A 118 1.67 -1.87 -13.15
C GLY A 118 2.38 -3.23 -13.20
N ILE A 119 1.71 -4.34 -12.89
CA ILE A 119 2.30 -5.69 -12.90
C ILE A 119 1.42 -6.67 -13.66
N VAL A 120 1.98 -7.32 -14.68
CA VAL A 120 1.30 -8.41 -15.41
C VAL A 120 2.22 -9.62 -15.45
N GLY A 121 1.72 -10.80 -15.06
CA GLY A 121 2.52 -12.02 -15.04
C GLY A 121 3.71 -11.99 -14.08
N GLY A 122 3.71 -11.08 -13.09
CA GLY A 122 4.79 -10.89 -12.15
C GLY A 122 5.94 -9.99 -12.61
N ILE A 123 5.78 -9.32 -13.75
CA ILE A 123 6.73 -8.33 -14.27
C ILE A 123 6.10 -6.95 -14.43
N SER A 124 6.88 -5.89 -14.28
CA SER A 124 6.39 -4.52 -14.44
C SER A 124 6.03 -4.20 -15.90
N THR A 125 4.93 -3.49 -16.10
CA THR A 125 4.42 -3.11 -17.43
C THR A 125 4.87 -1.73 -17.90
N GLY A 126 5.54 -0.97 -17.04
CA GLY A 126 5.89 0.43 -17.26
C GLY A 126 4.81 1.42 -16.81
N GLN A 127 3.58 0.94 -16.55
CA GLN A 127 2.55 1.72 -15.89
C GLN A 127 2.93 1.97 -14.43
N ASP A 128 2.26 2.96 -13.82
CA ASP A 128 2.36 3.21 -12.40
C ASP A 128 2.10 1.94 -11.59
N LEU A 129 3.02 1.62 -10.69
CA LEU A 129 2.87 0.52 -9.76
C LEU A 129 1.98 0.96 -8.61
N GLU A 130 0.83 0.30 -8.44
CA GLU A 130 -0.14 0.65 -7.41
C GLU A 130 -0.26 -0.43 -6.35
N VAL A 131 0.04 -0.08 -5.10
CA VAL A 131 -0.03 -0.98 -3.95
C VAL A 131 -0.96 -0.39 -2.90
N ARG A 132 -1.86 -1.20 -2.36
CA ARG A 132 -2.67 -0.83 -1.18
C ARG A 132 -2.37 -1.76 -0.03
N ILE A 133 -2.35 -1.23 1.18
CA ILE A 133 -2.17 -2.01 2.41
C ILE A 133 -3.24 -1.67 3.43
N GLY A 134 -3.78 -2.71 4.07
CA GLY A 134 -4.74 -2.62 5.16
C GLY A 134 -4.03 -2.83 6.50
N ILE A 135 -4.20 -1.88 7.42
CA ILE A 135 -3.52 -1.86 8.73
C ILE A 135 -4.56 -1.99 9.83
N LYS A 136 -4.35 -2.95 10.73
CA LYS A 136 -5.26 -3.20 11.86
C LYS A 136 -5.13 -2.12 12.95
N PRO A 137 -6.14 -1.96 13.83
CA PRO A 137 -6.02 -1.15 15.03
C PRO A 137 -4.87 -1.59 15.95
N THR A 138 -4.32 -0.63 16.68
CA THR A 138 -3.27 -0.86 17.68
C THR A 138 -3.84 -1.63 18.87
N SER A 139 -3.17 -2.69 19.30
CA SER A 139 -3.69 -3.52 20.42
C SER A 139 -3.41 -2.91 21.80
N SER A 140 -2.41 -2.03 21.91
CA SER A 140 -2.08 -1.31 23.15
C SER A 140 -3.00 -0.11 23.31
N ILE A 141 -4.09 -0.32 24.05
CA ILE A 141 -5.09 0.69 24.39
C ILE A 141 -5.20 0.83 25.91
N ILE A 142 -5.84 1.90 26.38
CA ILE A 142 -5.98 2.17 27.82
C ILE A 142 -7.10 1.31 28.42
N THR A 143 -8.06 0.89 27.59
CA THR A 143 -9.16 0.00 27.99
C THR A 143 -8.62 -1.38 28.41
N PRO A 144 -8.96 -1.86 29.62
CA PRO A 144 -8.58 -3.19 30.07
C PRO A 144 -9.03 -4.28 29.09
N ARG A 145 -8.17 -5.29 28.89
CA ARG A 145 -8.47 -6.47 28.08
C ARG A 145 -8.12 -7.74 28.83
N GLU A 146 -9.01 -8.71 28.75
CA GLU A 146 -8.76 -10.07 29.20
C GLU A 146 -7.55 -10.65 28.47
N SER A 147 -6.69 -11.32 29.21
CA SER A 147 -5.47 -11.97 28.74
C SER A 147 -5.13 -13.16 29.64
N ILE A 148 -3.98 -13.76 29.39
CA ILE A 148 -3.38 -14.80 30.23
C ILE A 148 -1.96 -14.40 30.63
N ASP A 149 -1.55 -14.79 31.83
CA ASP A 149 -0.18 -14.62 32.30
C ASP A 149 0.74 -15.78 31.87
N MET A 150 2.02 -15.71 32.25
CA MET A 150 3.01 -16.75 31.93
C MET A 150 2.78 -18.09 32.65
N HIS A 151 1.82 -18.16 33.58
CA HIS A 151 1.38 -19.36 34.29
C HIS A 151 0.03 -19.88 33.77
N GLY A 152 -0.49 -19.29 32.69
CA GLY A 152 -1.76 -19.66 32.07
C GLY A 152 -2.99 -19.24 32.88
N GLN A 153 -2.85 -18.33 33.83
CA GLN A 153 -3.97 -17.80 34.61
C GLN A 153 -4.59 -16.58 33.91
N SER A 154 -5.91 -16.45 34.01
CA SER A 154 -6.61 -15.27 33.49
C SER A 154 -6.14 -14.01 34.22
N THR A 155 -5.87 -12.97 33.45
CA THR A 155 -5.44 -11.67 33.94
C THR A 155 -5.99 -10.56 33.06
N GLU A 156 -5.86 -9.31 33.48
CA GLU A 156 -6.18 -8.14 32.66
C GLU A 156 -4.89 -7.38 32.31
N VAL A 157 -4.77 -7.03 31.04
CA VAL A 157 -3.68 -6.16 30.56
C VAL A 157 -4.21 -4.76 30.36
N ILE A 158 -3.54 -3.80 30.98
CA ILE A 158 -3.80 -2.37 30.82
C ILE A 158 -2.48 -1.69 30.46
N THR A 159 -2.40 -1.14 29.26
CA THR A 159 -1.22 -0.37 28.84
C THR A 159 -1.41 1.11 29.15
N LYS A 160 -0.71 1.61 30.18
CA LYS A 160 -0.74 3.04 30.55
C LYS A 160 0.29 3.83 29.73
N GLY A 161 -0.06 5.05 29.31
CA GLY A 161 0.83 5.96 28.59
C GLY A 161 0.22 6.51 27.31
N ARG A 162 1.04 7.21 26.51
CA ARG A 162 0.63 7.75 25.22
C ARG A 162 0.71 6.65 24.16
N HIS A 163 -0.45 6.23 23.67
CA HIS A 163 -0.55 5.27 22.56
C HIS A 163 -0.97 5.98 21.29
N ASP A 164 -0.60 5.36 20.18
CA ASP A 164 -0.99 5.85 18.87
C ASP A 164 -2.42 5.40 18.56
N PRO A 165 -3.37 6.34 18.36
CA PRO A 165 -4.74 5.99 18.03
C PRO A 165 -4.85 5.37 16.63
N CYS A 166 -3.85 5.57 15.76
CA CYS A 166 -3.74 4.94 14.44
C CYS A 166 -2.27 4.82 14.02
N VAL A 167 -1.69 3.62 14.18
CA VAL A 167 -0.31 3.35 13.72
C VAL A 167 -0.15 3.44 12.21
N GLY A 168 -1.25 3.32 11.46
CA GLY A 168 -1.23 3.37 10.00
C GLY A 168 -0.78 4.71 9.42
N ILE A 169 -0.91 5.81 10.17
CA ILE A 169 -0.41 7.13 9.75
C ILE A 169 1.12 7.08 9.57
N ARG A 170 1.82 6.51 10.54
CA ARG A 170 3.30 6.40 10.52
C ARG A 170 3.82 5.33 9.57
N ALA A 171 2.95 4.43 9.12
CA ALA A 171 3.30 3.40 8.14
C ALA A 171 3.51 3.94 6.72
N ALA A 172 2.95 5.10 6.37
CA ALA A 172 3.05 5.68 5.03
C ALA A 172 4.50 5.80 4.51
N PRO A 173 5.42 6.52 5.20
CA PRO A 173 6.81 6.62 4.73
C PRO A 173 7.57 5.28 4.77
N ILE A 174 7.17 4.35 5.65
CA ILE A 174 7.80 3.02 5.71
C ILE A 174 7.39 2.17 4.51
N ALA A 175 6.11 2.21 4.14
CA ALA A 175 5.61 1.51 2.97
C ALA A 175 6.24 2.05 1.67
N GLU A 176 6.43 3.37 1.55
CA GLU A 176 7.20 3.98 0.45
C GLU A 176 8.64 3.43 0.39
N ALA A 177 9.34 3.40 1.53
CA ALA A 177 10.70 2.88 1.59
C ALA A 177 10.78 1.38 1.23
N LEU A 178 9.84 0.56 1.72
CA LEU A 178 9.77 -0.86 1.40
C LEU A 178 9.53 -1.07 -0.10
N LEU A 179 8.61 -0.32 -0.70
CA LEU A 179 8.37 -0.40 -2.15
C LEU A 179 9.63 -0.03 -2.94
N ALA A 180 10.29 1.06 -2.57
CA ALA A 180 11.52 1.51 -3.23
C ALA A 180 12.65 0.47 -3.13
N LEU A 181 12.80 -0.18 -1.97
CA LEU A 181 13.80 -1.24 -1.79
C LEU A 181 13.52 -2.46 -2.68
N VAL A 182 12.27 -2.91 -2.75
CA VAL A 182 11.88 -4.03 -3.62
C VAL A 182 12.08 -3.68 -5.10
N VAL A 183 11.64 -2.49 -5.52
CA VAL A 183 11.83 -2.02 -6.90
C VAL A 183 13.31 -1.92 -7.26
N MET A 184 14.15 -1.40 -6.36
CA MET A 184 15.58 -1.28 -6.59
C MET A 184 16.27 -2.65 -6.67
N ASP A 185 15.89 -3.60 -5.83
CA ASP A 185 16.41 -4.98 -5.90
C ASP A 185 16.06 -5.61 -7.26
N HIS A 186 14.81 -5.50 -7.70
CA HIS A 186 14.38 -5.98 -9.01
C HIS A 186 15.05 -5.27 -10.18
N ALA A 187 15.34 -3.97 -10.05
CA ALA A 187 16.11 -3.23 -11.06
C ALA A 187 17.55 -3.77 -11.19
N LEU A 188 18.23 -4.04 -10.07
CA LEU A 188 19.57 -4.62 -10.06
C LEU A 188 19.59 -6.05 -10.61
N ARG A 189 18.59 -6.87 -10.23
CA ARG A 189 18.38 -8.23 -10.74
C ARG A 189 18.13 -8.24 -12.25
N HIS A 190 17.29 -7.34 -12.74
CA HIS A 190 17.02 -7.20 -14.17
C HIS A 190 18.28 -6.82 -14.95
N ARG A 191 19.05 -5.83 -14.44
CA ARG A 191 20.34 -5.46 -15.03
C ARG A 191 21.33 -6.63 -15.04
N ALA A 192 21.37 -7.47 -14.01
CA ALA A 192 22.27 -8.63 -13.97
C ALA A 192 21.95 -9.66 -15.07
N GLN A 193 20.71 -9.75 -15.53
CA GLN A 193 20.29 -10.63 -16.62
C GLN A 193 20.46 -9.98 -18.00
N ASN A 194 20.24 -8.67 -18.10
CA ASN A 194 20.02 -7.97 -19.37
C ASN A 194 20.87 -6.70 -19.55
N ALA A 195 22.06 -6.62 -18.94
CA ALA A 195 22.86 -5.38 -18.87
C ALA A 195 23.03 -4.66 -20.22
N ASP A 196 23.24 -5.42 -21.29
CA ASP A 196 23.54 -4.92 -22.63
C ASP A 196 22.46 -5.29 -23.66
N VAL A 197 21.25 -5.67 -23.21
CA VAL A 197 20.19 -6.12 -24.12
C VAL A 197 19.44 -4.93 -24.71
N ASP A 198 19.41 -4.86 -26.03
CA ASP A 198 18.54 -3.96 -26.80
C ASP A 198 17.40 -4.79 -27.42
N SER A 199 16.17 -4.43 -27.10
CA SER A 199 14.98 -5.09 -27.64
C SER A 199 14.61 -4.62 -29.06
N GLY A 200 15.23 -3.55 -29.55
CA GLY A 200 14.90 -2.90 -30.82
C GLY A 200 13.53 -2.22 -30.85
N LEU A 201 12.79 -2.27 -29.74
CA LEU A 201 11.47 -1.68 -29.57
C LEU A 201 11.52 -0.61 -28.47
N ALA A 202 11.01 0.58 -28.80
CA ALA A 202 10.81 1.60 -27.77
C ALA A 202 9.71 1.14 -26.79
N PRO A 203 9.84 1.42 -25.48
CA PRO A 203 8.76 1.17 -24.54
C PRO A 203 7.48 1.89 -24.98
N ILE A 204 6.35 1.17 -24.95
CA ILE A 204 5.04 1.78 -25.17
C ILE A 204 4.74 2.71 -23.98
N PRO A 205 4.09 3.87 -24.20
CA PRO A 205 3.73 4.75 -23.09
C PRO A 205 2.89 4.06 -22.01
N ALA A 206 3.11 4.44 -20.75
CA ALA A 206 2.40 3.94 -19.58
C ALA A 206 0.88 4.19 -19.63
N SER A 207 0.44 5.20 -20.37
CA SER A 207 -0.96 5.55 -20.51
C SER A 207 -1.19 6.11 -21.89
N ALA A 208 -2.26 5.66 -22.55
CA ALA A 208 -2.88 6.41 -23.63
C ALA A 208 -3.58 7.60 -22.96
N THR A 209 -3.05 8.81 -23.17
CA THR A 209 -3.67 10.07 -22.71
C THR A 209 -5.16 10.14 -23.00
#